data_AF-A0A821PVU0-F1
#
_entry.id   AF-A0A821PVU0-F1
#
_cell.length_a   1.000
_cell.length_b   1.000
_cell.length_c   1.000
_cell.angle_alpha   90.00
_cell.angle_beta   90.00
_cell.angle_gamma   90.00
#
_symmetry.space_group_name_H-M   'P 1'
#
loop_
_entity.id
_entity.type
_entity.pdbx_description
1 polymer ?
#
loop_
_entity_poly.entity_id
_entity_poly.type
_entity_poly.pdbx_seq_one_letter_code
_entity_poly.pdbx_strand_id
1 'polypeptide(L)'
;MIGHLTKTNQVSVSNFKTWFLNEPFFKTIASVLEDISINSYKYVDDDQNMESLSMLIESIRCFQIGNDHIRNNPNVLLLVDPLIKCLCSSTYINTLKQIDIKSTDRSAFEDFILGTCPCYGAWNRGKAQIIIINALCLNNMLASYEEIYDLFLSTINDWEYALMESIYYMTALLRYVAFYSSTREYLKINLKILDSMLIILNSNCLLDNILITTDYNSETNLTDSAISFIFNLTHDFEMLTIIKENSFFSKEIFFKLKNSQVDRVKLHALMILSKILNEQDILNLDHIDTLTSIFFDYLSRAMNDPCHTCQDVPVEHLLASLKGMFSLIENINELIFTFY
;
A
#
# COMPACT_ATOMS: atom_id res chain seq x y z
N MET A 1 14.24 21.22 24.60
CA MET A 1 14.36 20.19 25.66
C MET A 1 14.62 18.82 25.01
N ILE A 2 15.62 18.73 24.13
CA ILE A 2 15.95 17.52 23.35
C ILE A 2 17.41 17.06 23.64
N GLY A 3 18.27 17.97 24.14
CA GLY A 3 19.69 17.70 24.39
C GLY A 3 20.06 16.95 25.67
N HIS A 4 19.17 16.19 26.31
CA HIS A 4 19.48 15.46 27.55
C HIS A 4 19.29 13.94 27.49
N LEU A 5 19.21 13.34 26.30
CA LEU A 5 19.04 11.89 26.13
C LEU A 5 20.35 11.12 25.91
N THR A 6 21.51 11.72 26.18
CA THR A 6 22.80 11.02 26.14
C THR A 6 23.43 10.94 27.52
N LYS A 7 22.88 10.07 28.37
CA LYS A 7 23.63 9.13 29.23
C LYS A 7 22.73 8.52 30.30
N THR A 8 22.99 7.23 30.52
CA THR A 8 22.60 6.36 31.63
C THR A 8 21.27 5.61 31.52
N ASN A 9 21.44 4.30 31.66
CA ASN A 9 20.54 3.27 32.12
C ASN A 9 19.66 2.59 31.06
N GLN A 10 19.83 1.27 30.97
CA GLN A 10 18.93 0.32 30.36
C GLN A 10 17.49 0.65 30.79
N VAL A 11 16.76 1.35 29.93
CA VAL A 11 15.32 1.48 30.07
C VAL A 11 14.77 0.07 29.84
N SER A 12 14.26 -0.57 30.89
CA SER A 12 13.58 -1.85 30.74
C SER A 12 12.44 -1.68 29.72
N VAL A 13 12.23 -2.67 28.85
CA VAL A 13 11.14 -2.66 27.86
C VAL A 13 9.78 -2.35 28.49
N SER A 14 9.59 -2.69 29.78
CA SER A 14 8.41 -2.33 30.56
C SER A 14 8.26 -0.81 30.78
N ASN A 15 9.34 -0.11 31.14
CA ASN A 15 9.33 1.34 31.37
C ASN A 15 9.22 2.10 30.05
N PHE A 16 9.82 1.57 28.98
CA PHE A 16 9.65 2.09 27.62
C PHE A 16 8.19 1.98 27.18
N LYS A 17 7.54 0.82 27.37
CA LYS A 17 6.10 0.62 27.07
C LYS A 17 5.19 1.58 27.86
N THR A 18 5.45 1.84 29.13
CA THR A 18 4.64 2.77 29.93
C THR A 18 4.84 4.23 29.50
N TRP A 19 6.07 4.61 29.16
CA TRP A 19 6.38 5.96 28.67
C TRP A 19 5.77 6.22 27.28
N PHE A 20 5.86 5.23 26.39
CA PHE A 20 5.41 5.27 25.00
C PHE A 20 3.88 5.29 24.84
N LEU A 21 3.13 5.06 25.92
CA LEU A 21 1.66 5.08 25.92
C LEU A 21 1.08 6.30 26.66
N ASN A 22 1.91 7.27 27.04
CA ASN A 22 1.46 8.47 27.73
C ASN A 22 0.89 9.52 26.77
N GLU A 23 -0.29 10.04 27.08
CA GLU A 23 -1.01 11.04 26.29
C GLU A 23 -0.18 12.30 25.95
N PRO A 24 0.60 12.92 26.87
CA PRO A 24 1.38 14.11 26.56
C PRO A 24 2.39 13.92 25.43
N PHE A 25 2.99 12.73 25.33
CA PHE A 25 3.95 12.40 24.27
C PHE A 25 3.28 12.42 22.89
N PHE A 26 2.11 11.77 22.76
CA PHE A 26 1.34 11.79 21.51
C PHE A 26 0.83 13.19 21.17
N LYS A 27 0.43 14.00 22.16
CA LYS A 27 0.04 15.40 21.93
C LYS A 27 1.20 16.24 21.39
N THR A 28 2.43 16.01 21.86
CA THR A 28 3.59 16.70 21.31
C THR A 28 3.83 16.33 19.85
N ILE A 29 3.81 15.03 19.51
CA ILE A 29 3.97 14.58 18.11
C ILE A 29 2.84 15.14 17.23
N ALA A 30 1.59 15.08 17.72
CA ALA A 30 0.42 15.65 17.04
C ALA A 30 0.62 17.14 16.72
N SER A 31 1.06 17.95 17.69
CA SER A 31 1.33 19.38 17.48
C SER A 31 2.38 19.61 16.39
N VAL A 32 3.44 18.80 16.36
CA VAL A 32 4.49 18.92 15.33
C VAL A 32 3.96 18.57 13.93
N LEU A 33 3.15 17.51 13.81
CA LEU A 33 2.50 17.14 12.54
C LEU A 33 1.57 18.25 12.03
N GLU A 34 0.81 18.88 12.94
CA GLU A 34 -0.04 20.03 12.61
C GLU A 34 0.79 21.23 12.13
N ASP A 35 1.88 21.55 12.81
CA ASP A 35 2.76 22.65 12.42
C ASP A 35 3.39 22.42 11.04
N ILE A 36 3.83 21.19 10.74
CA ILE A 36 4.36 20.80 9.42
C ILE A 36 3.30 20.99 8.32
N SER A 37 2.04 20.64 8.61
CA SER A 37 0.93 20.80 7.66
C SER A 37 0.67 22.26 7.26
N ILE A 38 1.08 23.22 8.08
CA ILE A 38 0.83 24.65 7.87
C ILE A 38 2.08 25.39 7.37
N ASN A 39 3.23 25.17 8.01
CA ASN A 39 4.36 26.08 7.93
C ASN A 39 5.58 25.52 7.17
N SER A 40 5.44 24.34 6.55
CA SER A 40 6.38 23.60 5.68
C SER A 40 7.84 23.43 6.13
N TYR A 41 8.37 24.24 7.05
CA TYR A 41 9.79 24.32 7.34
C TYR A 41 10.13 25.11 8.62
N LYS A 42 9.26 26.04 9.06
CA LYS A 42 9.68 27.12 9.98
C LYS A 42 10.03 26.72 11.43
N TYR A 43 9.83 25.46 11.83
CA TYR A 43 10.04 25.00 13.21
C TYR A 43 10.85 23.70 13.34
N VAL A 44 11.33 23.13 12.23
CA VAL A 44 12.10 21.88 12.23
C VAL A 44 13.34 22.03 11.33
N ASP A 45 14.12 23.05 11.65
CA ASP A 45 15.25 23.57 10.86
C ASP A 45 16.55 22.75 11.05
N ASP A 46 16.42 21.47 11.38
CA ASP A 46 17.55 20.57 11.69
C ASP A 46 17.20 19.15 11.26
N ASP A 47 17.97 18.61 10.30
CA ASP A 47 17.83 17.24 9.77
C ASP A 47 17.78 16.22 10.91
N GLN A 48 18.55 16.44 11.99
CA GLN A 48 18.57 15.54 13.15
C GLN A 48 17.20 15.47 13.86
N ASN A 49 16.47 16.58 13.92
CA ASN A 49 15.13 16.60 14.54
C ASN A 49 14.11 15.89 13.64
N MET A 50 14.24 16.03 12.31
CA MET A 50 13.39 15.30 11.37
C MET A 50 13.64 13.80 11.40
N GLU A 51 14.91 13.37 11.37
CA GLU A 51 15.28 11.96 11.53
C GLU A 51 14.75 11.39 12.85
N SER A 52 14.89 12.13 13.95
CA SER A 52 14.37 11.73 15.25
C SER A 52 12.84 11.57 15.23
N LEU A 53 12.12 12.50 14.59
CA LEU A 53 10.67 12.42 14.45
C LEU A 53 10.25 11.22 13.57
N SER A 54 10.94 11.00 12.45
CA SER A 54 10.74 9.82 11.59
C SER A 54 10.88 8.53 12.39
N MET A 55 11.97 8.39 13.14
CA MET A 55 12.23 7.22 13.99
C MET A 55 11.14 7.01 15.05
N LEU A 56 10.60 8.09 15.64
CA LEU A 56 9.53 7.99 16.63
C LEU A 56 8.23 7.50 16.00
N ILE A 57 7.80 8.07 14.87
CA ILE A 57 6.57 7.63 14.18
C ILE A 57 6.72 6.18 13.70
N GLU A 58 7.88 5.83 13.14
CA GLU A 58 8.17 4.48 12.66
C GLU A 58 8.19 3.46 13.81
N SER A 59 8.74 3.85 14.96
CA SER A 59 8.66 3.02 16.17
C SER A 59 7.20 2.78 16.56
N ILE A 60 6.34 3.81 16.54
CA ILE A 60 4.91 3.68 16.89
C ILE A 60 4.25 2.68 15.96
N ARG A 61 4.49 2.82 14.65
CA ARG A 61 3.99 1.90 13.61
C ARG A 61 4.41 0.46 13.89
N CYS A 62 5.70 0.23 14.13
CA CYS A 62 6.24 -1.11 14.41
C CYS A 62 5.61 -1.72 15.67
N PHE A 63 5.43 -0.93 16.75
CA PHE A 63 4.76 -1.40 17.96
C PHE A 63 3.29 -1.80 17.72
N GLN A 64 2.57 -1.10 16.84
CA GLN A 64 1.18 -1.41 16.49
C GLN A 64 1.03 -2.68 15.64
N ILE A 65 2.00 -2.98 14.77
CA ILE A 65 1.93 -4.16 13.88
C ILE A 65 1.90 -5.46 14.69
N GLY A 66 2.67 -5.53 15.78
CA GLY A 66 2.76 -6.73 16.63
C GLY A 66 1.85 -6.77 17.86
N ASN A 67 1.02 -5.74 18.13
CA ASN A 67 0.25 -5.67 19.39
C ASN A 67 -1.14 -5.02 19.22
N ASP A 68 -2.19 -5.84 19.16
CA ASP A 68 -3.58 -5.37 18.99
C ASP A 68 -4.06 -4.43 20.11
N HIS A 69 -3.58 -4.62 21.36
CA HIS A 69 -3.90 -3.72 22.48
C HIS A 69 -3.34 -2.30 22.28
N ILE A 70 -2.22 -2.16 21.57
CA ILE A 70 -1.60 -0.86 21.27
C ILE A 70 -2.30 -0.23 20.07
N ARG A 71 -2.67 -1.02 19.06
CA ARG A 71 -3.39 -0.55 17.87
C ARG A 71 -4.68 0.20 18.22
N ASN A 72 -5.40 -0.27 19.23
CA ASN A 72 -6.65 0.33 19.69
C ASN A 72 -6.45 1.32 20.86
N ASN A 73 -5.21 1.70 21.19
CA ASN A 73 -4.95 2.64 22.26
C ASN A 73 -5.48 4.04 21.87
N PRO A 74 -6.31 4.68 22.72
CA PRO A 74 -6.85 6.02 22.44
C PRO A 74 -5.79 7.09 22.18
N ASN A 75 -4.61 6.98 22.80
CA ASN A 75 -3.53 7.96 22.63
C ASN A 75 -2.87 7.85 21.26
N VAL A 76 -2.81 6.65 20.68
CA VAL A 76 -2.32 6.44 19.31
C VAL A 76 -3.27 7.06 18.30
N LEU A 77 -4.59 7.03 18.58
CA LEU A 77 -5.59 7.69 17.74
C LEU A 77 -5.46 9.21 17.71
N LEU A 78 -4.76 9.83 18.67
CA LEU A 78 -4.46 11.27 18.65
C LEU A 78 -3.59 11.68 17.47
N LEU A 79 -2.89 10.74 16.83
CA LEU A 79 -2.06 11.02 15.66
C LEU A 79 -2.85 11.00 14.35
N VAL A 80 -4.08 10.47 14.35
CA VAL A 80 -4.86 10.29 13.12
C VAL A 80 -5.22 11.62 12.48
N ASP A 81 -5.82 12.55 13.23
CA ASP A 81 -6.24 13.85 12.69
C ASP A 81 -5.05 14.73 12.24
N PRO A 82 -3.95 14.85 13.03
CA PRO A 82 -2.74 15.54 12.58
C PRO A 82 -2.12 14.93 11.31
N LEU A 83 -2.10 13.60 11.21
CA LEU A 83 -1.61 12.92 10.01
C LEU A 83 -2.48 13.25 8.79
N ILE A 84 -3.81 13.22 8.94
CA ILE A 84 -4.73 13.62 7.87
C ILE A 84 -4.45 15.05 7.42
N LYS A 85 -4.28 15.99 8.37
CA LYS A 85 -3.93 17.38 8.03
C LYS A 85 -2.62 17.45 7.26
N CYS A 86 -1.61 16.68 7.66
CA CYS A 86 -0.32 16.61 6.96
C CYS A 86 -0.48 16.06 5.54
N LEU A 87 -1.10 14.89 5.37
CA LEU A 87 -1.30 14.26 4.05
C LEU A 87 -2.19 15.08 3.12
N CYS A 88 -3.15 15.84 3.67
CA CYS A 88 -4.02 16.73 2.91
C CYS A 88 -3.47 18.15 2.74
N SER A 89 -2.25 18.43 3.21
CA SER A 89 -1.70 19.78 3.18
C SER A 89 -1.17 20.14 1.79
N SER A 90 -1.18 21.45 1.49
CA SER A 90 -0.46 21.98 0.33
C SER A 90 1.04 21.74 0.45
N THR A 91 1.60 21.69 1.66
CA THR A 91 2.99 21.29 1.90
C THR A 91 3.28 19.93 1.30
N TYR A 92 2.54 18.88 1.69
CA TYR A 92 2.72 17.53 1.17
C TYR A 92 2.63 17.48 -0.36
N ILE A 93 1.56 18.07 -0.93
CA ILE A 93 1.34 18.07 -2.38
C ILE A 93 2.44 18.83 -3.13
N ASN A 94 2.86 20.00 -2.64
CA ASN A 94 3.88 20.80 -3.29
C ASN A 94 5.26 20.13 -3.21
N THR A 95 5.60 19.54 -2.06
CA THR A 95 6.85 18.77 -1.92
C THR A 95 6.88 17.61 -2.90
N LEU A 96 5.78 16.84 -3.03
CA LEU A 96 5.71 15.73 -3.97
C LEU A 96 5.82 16.18 -5.43
N LYS A 97 5.17 17.29 -5.81
CA LYS A 97 5.25 17.86 -7.17
C LYS A 97 6.64 18.42 -7.52
N GLN A 98 7.48 18.72 -6.53
CA GLN A 98 8.80 19.32 -6.71
C GLN A 98 9.97 18.33 -6.66
N ILE A 99 9.71 17.05 -6.36
CA ILE A 99 10.73 16.01 -6.41
C ILE A 99 11.38 15.97 -7.81
N ASP A 100 12.72 15.93 -7.82
CA ASP A 100 13.48 15.67 -9.04
C ASP A 100 13.34 14.21 -9.45
N ILE A 101 12.90 13.98 -10.68
CA ILE A 101 12.71 12.65 -11.26
C ILE A 101 13.98 11.80 -11.23
N LYS A 102 15.16 12.44 -11.24
CA LYS A 102 16.48 11.78 -11.23
C LYS A 102 17.12 11.69 -9.85
N SER A 103 16.43 12.08 -8.79
CA SER A 103 17.01 12.04 -7.45
C SER A 103 17.07 10.61 -6.93
N THR A 104 18.24 10.22 -6.42
CA THR A 104 18.43 8.97 -5.68
C THR A 104 18.28 9.15 -4.18
N ASP A 105 18.33 10.39 -3.69
CA ASP A 105 18.24 10.73 -2.27
C ASP A 105 17.06 11.70 -2.00
N ARG A 106 16.67 11.81 -0.74
CA ARG A 106 15.72 12.81 -0.23
C ARG A 106 16.36 13.55 0.95
N SER A 107 15.96 14.79 1.15
CA SER A 107 16.23 15.49 2.41
C SER A 107 15.48 14.81 3.56
N ALA A 108 15.94 15.00 4.80
CA ALA A 108 15.27 14.44 5.98
C ALA A 108 13.80 14.89 6.09
N PHE A 109 13.50 16.11 5.63
CA PHE A 109 12.13 16.62 5.52
C PHE A 109 11.29 15.84 4.50
N GLU A 110 11.82 15.62 3.30
CA GLU A 110 11.16 14.85 2.25
C GLU A 110 10.95 13.38 2.65
N ASP A 111 11.95 12.75 3.27
CA ASP A 111 11.83 11.41 3.83
C ASP A 111 10.73 11.32 4.88
N PHE A 112 10.60 12.34 5.72
CA PHE A 112 9.53 12.40 6.71
C PHE A 112 8.16 12.55 6.04
N ILE A 113 7.98 13.59 5.22
CA ILE A 113 6.66 13.98 4.74
C ILE A 113 6.16 13.09 3.59
N LEU A 114 7.04 12.62 2.70
CA LEU A 114 6.70 11.77 1.56
C LEU A 114 6.95 10.28 1.80
N GLY A 115 7.73 9.93 2.82
CA GLY A 115 7.97 8.56 3.23
C GLY A 115 7.21 8.18 4.49
N THR A 116 7.65 8.70 5.62
CA THR A 116 7.19 8.27 6.96
C THR A 116 5.70 8.55 7.19
N CYS A 117 5.21 9.73 6.87
CA CYS A 117 3.80 10.09 7.02
C CYS A 117 2.84 9.19 6.23
N PRO A 118 2.97 9.06 4.89
CA PRO A 118 2.07 8.21 4.12
C PRO A 118 2.27 6.72 4.46
N CYS A 119 3.48 6.29 4.82
CA CYS A 119 3.71 4.96 5.38
C CYS A 119 2.90 4.73 6.67
N TYR A 120 2.99 5.63 7.64
CA TYR A 120 2.18 5.51 8.84
C TYR A 120 0.68 5.43 8.51
N GLY A 121 0.20 6.24 7.55
CA GLY A 121 -1.19 6.21 7.11
C GLY A 121 -1.61 4.90 6.46
N ALA A 122 -0.79 4.36 5.55
CA ALA A 122 -1.11 3.16 4.78
C ALA A 122 -1.10 1.89 5.66
N TRP A 123 -0.18 1.78 6.62
CA TRP A 123 -0.03 0.56 7.43
C TRP A 123 -0.73 0.59 8.79
N ASN A 124 -1.41 1.67 9.15
CA ASN A 124 -2.38 1.61 10.25
C ASN A 124 -3.45 0.55 9.92
N ARG A 125 -3.83 -0.27 10.90
CA ARG A 125 -4.90 -1.27 10.74
C ARG A 125 -6.12 -0.88 11.59
N GLY A 126 -7.31 -1.28 11.14
CA GLY A 126 -8.56 -1.10 11.89
C GLY A 126 -9.15 0.31 11.77
N LYS A 127 -9.74 0.82 12.85
CA LYS A 127 -10.56 2.06 12.83
C LYS A 127 -9.78 3.28 12.33
N ALA A 128 -8.52 3.43 12.72
CA ALA A 128 -7.67 4.56 12.30
C ALA A 128 -7.52 4.63 10.78
N GLN A 129 -7.27 3.48 10.14
CA GLN A 129 -7.11 3.40 8.68
C GLN A 129 -8.36 3.86 7.95
N ILE A 130 -9.53 3.40 8.38
CA ILE A 130 -10.83 3.78 7.79
C ILE A 130 -11.04 5.30 7.90
N ILE A 131 -10.69 5.90 9.04
CA ILE A 131 -10.82 7.35 9.25
C ILE A 131 -9.90 8.10 8.27
N ILE A 132 -8.63 7.69 8.16
CA ILE A 132 -7.65 8.32 7.25
C ILE A 132 -8.15 8.23 5.81
N ILE A 133 -8.51 7.04 5.35
CA ILE A 133 -8.94 6.82 3.96
C ILE A 133 -10.21 7.61 3.63
N ASN A 134 -11.21 7.61 4.52
CA ASN A 134 -12.41 8.42 4.33
C ASN A 134 -12.09 9.91 4.25
N ALA A 135 -11.17 10.40 5.11
CA ALA A 135 -10.79 11.80 5.10
C ALA A 135 -10.04 12.19 3.81
N LEU A 136 -9.18 11.32 3.28
CA LEU A 136 -8.52 11.56 1.99
C LEU A 136 -9.55 11.70 0.85
N CYS A 137 -10.58 10.84 0.82
CA CYS A 137 -11.67 10.96 -0.15
C CYS A 137 -12.49 12.25 0.03
N LEU A 138 -12.86 12.58 1.28
CA LEU A 138 -13.67 13.78 1.59
C LEU A 138 -12.95 15.10 1.29
N ASN A 139 -11.63 15.14 1.45
CA ASN A 139 -10.83 16.33 1.18
C ASN A 139 -10.42 16.47 -0.30
N ASN A 140 -10.99 15.67 -1.20
CA ASN A 140 -10.71 15.67 -2.64
C ASN A 140 -9.23 15.41 -3.00
N MET A 141 -8.53 14.62 -2.17
CA MET A 141 -7.12 14.29 -2.42
C MET A 141 -6.91 13.43 -3.67
N LEU A 142 -7.94 12.70 -4.10
CA LEU A 142 -7.88 11.92 -5.34
C LEU A 142 -7.56 12.81 -6.54
N ALA A 143 -8.19 13.98 -6.66
CA ALA A 143 -7.92 14.93 -7.75
C ALA A 143 -6.47 15.44 -7.70
N SER A 144 -5.92 15.72 -6.51
CA SER A 144 -4.52 16.12 -6.38
C SER A 144 -3.56 14.98 -6.75
N TYR A 145 -3.91 13.73 -6.44
CA TYR A 145 -3.11 12.56 -6.81
C TYR A 145 -3.17 12.31 -8.33
N GLU A 146 -4.34 12.52 -8.95
CA GLU A 146 -4.45 12.51 -10.43
C GLU A 146 -3.50 13.52 -11.07
N GLU A 147 -3.45 14.75 -10.57
CA GLU A 147 -2.52 15.78 -11.08
C GLU A 147 -1.05 15.36 -10.91
N ILE A 148 -0.71 14.67 -9.82
CA ILE A 148 0.66 14.17 -9.57
C ILE A 148 1.00 13.04 -10.56
N TYR A 149 0.08 12.11 -10.81
CA TYR A 149 0.29 11.08 -11.83
C TYR A 149 0.42 11.67 -13.23
N ASP A 150 -0.46 12.60 -13.60
CA ASP A 150 -0.41 13.31 -14.90
C ASP A 150 0.95 14.02 -15.09
N LEU A 151 1.54 14.55 -14.01
CA LEU A 151 2.85 15.20 -14.03
C LEU A 151 3.99 14.22 -14.33
N PHE A 152 4.01 13.06 -13.69
CA PHE A 152 5.20 12.19 -13.69
C PHE A 152 5.11 10.98 -14.63
N LEU A 153 3.93 10.43 -14.93
CA LEU A 153 3.84 9.13 -15.60
C LEU A 153 4.46 9.11 -17.01
N SER A 154 4.50 10.25 -17.69
CA SER A 154 5.14 10.37 -19.00
C SER A 154 6.65 10.12 -18.97
N THR A 155 7.29 10.21 -17.79
CA THR A 155 8.74 10.02 -17.58
C THR A 155 9.07 8.78 -16.76
N ILE A 156 8.14 7.82 -16.63
CA ILE A 156 8.30 6.64 -15.75
C ILE A 156 9.59 5.82 -15.97
N ASN A 157 10.14 5.85 -17.18
CA ASN A 157 11.39 5.16 -17.50
C ASN A 157 12.65 5.86 -16.94
N ASP A 158 12.54 7.13 -16.54
CA ASP A 158 13.63 7.95 -16.00
C ASP A 158 13.52 8.15 -14.48
N TRP A 159 12.51 7.55 -13.83
CA TRP A 159 12.31 7.70 -12.40
C TRP A 159 13.43 7.02 -11.63
N GLU A 160 13.99 7.73 -10.67
CA GLU A 160 14.95 7.19 -9.71
C GLU A 160 14.28 6.96 -8.34
N TYR A 161 15.05 6.38 -7.42
CA TYR A 161 14.60 5.90 -6.11
C TYR A 161 13.64 6.85 -5.37
N ALA A 162 14.00 8.13 -5.25
CA ALA A 162 13.25 9.09 -4.42
C ALA A 162 11.82 9.32 -4.93
N LEU A 163 11.66 9.43 -6.26
CA LEU A 163 10.35 9.59 -6.87
C LEU A 163 9.56 8.29 -6.81
N MET A 164 10.17 7.16 -7.19
CA MET A 164 9.51 5.86 -7.16
C MET A 164 8.95 5.53 -5.78
N GLU A 165 9.75 5.74 -4.73
CA GLU A 165 9.35 5.46 -3.36
C GLU A 165 8.19 6.38 -2.90
N SER A 166 8.24 7.66 -3.28
CA SER A 166 7.17 8.61 -2.94
C SER A 166 5.85 8.27 -3.65
N ILE A 167 5.90 7.91 -4.94
CA ILE A 167 4.73 7.43 -5.69
C ILE A 167 4.22 6.09 -5.12
N TYR A 168 5.13 5.21 -4.69
CA TYR A 168 4.77 3.97 -3.98
C TYR A 168 3.93 4.26 -2.73
N TYR A 169 4.39 5.14 -1.83
CA TYR A 169 3.64 5.42 -0.61
C TYR A 169 2.28 6.09 -0.89
N MET A 170 2.21 6.97 -1.89
CA MET A 170 0.95 7.51 -2.38
C MET A 170 0.00 6.40 -2.88
N THR A 171 0.53 5.46 -3.67
CA THR A 171 -0.22 4.29 -4.18
C THR A 171 -0.66 3.35 -3.05
N ALA A 172 0.18 3.18 -2.03
CA ALA A 172 -0.11 2.36 -0.86
C ALA A 172 -1.27 2.91 -0.03
N LEU A 173 -1.46 4.24 0.02
CA LEU A 173 -2.67 4.84 0.60
C LEU A 173 -3.91 4.53 -0.26
N LEU A 174 -3.80 4.67 -1.58
CA LEU A 174 -4.90 4.44 -2.52
C LEU A 174 -5.39 2.99 -2.54
N ARG A 175 -4.51 1.99 -2.33
CA ARG A 175 -4.91 0.57 -2.33
C ARG A 175 -6.05 0.27 -1.36
N TYR A 176 -6.13 1.02 -0.25
CA TYR A 176 -7.19 0.86 0.74
C TYR A 176 -8.47 1.60 0.37
N VAL A 177 -8.40 2.69 -0.41
CA VAL A 177 -9.58 3.31 -1.03
C VAL A 177 -10.30 2.28 -1.92
N ALA A 178 -9.53 1.50 -2.69
CA ALA A 178 -10.06 0.41 -3.51
C ALA A 178 -10.61 -0.76 -2.69
N PHE A 179 -10.11 -0.97 -1.46
CA PHE A 179 -10.53 -2.07 -0.62
C PHE A 179 -11.92 -1.81 0.01
N TYR A 180 -12.17 -0.63 0.55
CA TYR A 180 -13.42 -0.34 1.27
C TYR A 180 -14.56 0.05 0.33
N SER A 181 -15.68 -0.68 0.39
CA SER A 181 -16.85 -0.44 -0.46
C SER A 181 -17.40 0.98 -0.34
N SER A 182 -17.42 1.55 0.87
CA SER A 182 -17.90 2.92 1.13
C SER A 182 -17.09 4.00 0.40
N THR A 183 -15.87 3.68 -0.04
CA THR A 183 -14.99 4.63 -0.73
C THR A 183 -14.81 4.36 -2.22
N ARG A 184 -15.29 3.22 -2.74
CA ARG A 184 -15.18 2.88 -4.17
C ARG A 184 -16.01 3.79 -5.07
N GLU A 185 -17.11 4.35 -4.58
CA GLU A 185 -17.91 5.33 -5.32
C GLU A 185 -17.10 6.57 -5.73
N TYR A 186 -16.13 6.98 -4.90
CA TYR A 186 -15.22 8.07 -5.26
C TYR A 186 -14.29 7.68 -6.41
N LEU A 187 -13.86 6.43 -6.50
CA LEU A 187 -13.02 5.94 -7.59
C LEU A 187 -13.79 5.82 -8.92
N LYS A 188 -15.09 5.50 -8.88
CA LYS A 188 -15.94 5.49 -10.09
C LYS A 188 -15.99 6.84 -10.79
N ILE A 189 -15.84 7.92 -10.02
CA ILE A 189 -15.82 9.30 -10.53
C ILE A 189 -14.40 9.71 -10.97
N ASN A 190 -13.37 9.05 -10.43
CA ASN A 190 -11.94 9.38 -10.62
C ASN A 190 -11.21 8.21 -11.34
N LEU A 191 -11.70 7.85 -12.53
CA LEU A 191 -11.17 6.72 -13.30
C LEU A 191 -9.73 6.90 -13.77
N LYS A 192 -9.22 8.14 -13.80
CA LYS A 192 -7.81 8.40 -14.14
C LYS A 192 -6.84 7.78 -13.14
N ILE A 193 -7.24 7.60 -11.89
CA ILE A 193 -6.42 6.85 -10.91
C ILE A 193 -6.27 5.39 -11.37
N LEU A 194 -7.34 4.78 -11.88
CA LEU A 194 -7.26 3.42 -12.44
C LEU A 194 -6.35 3.39 -13.68
N ASP A 195 -6.48 4.36 -14.58
CA ASP A 195 -5.61 4.48 -15.76
C ASP A 195 -4.13 4.56 -15.34
N SER A 196 -3.85 5.40 -14.34
CA SER A 196 -2.50 5.60 -13.78
C SER A 196 -1.90 4.29 -13.24
N MET A 197 -2.70 3.50 -12.49
CA MET A 197 -2.26 2.19 -11.98
C MET A 197 -1.98 1.20 -13.11
N LEU A 198 -2.82 1.17 -14.14
CA LEU A 198 -2.60 0.30 -15.31
C LEU A 198 -1.38 0.73 -16.13
N ILE A 199 -1.11 2.03 -16.25
CA ILE A 199 0.10 2.56 -16.91
C ILE A 199 1.35 2.15 -16.12
N ILE A 200 1.35 2.28 -14.79
CA ILE A 200 2.45 1.84 -13.93
C ILE A 200 2.73 0.35 -14.14
N LEU A 201 1.70 -0.50 -14.11
CA LEU A 201 1.85 -1.94 -14.31
C LEU A 201 2.30 -2.32 -15.73
N ASN A 202 2.05 -1.47 -16.73
CA ASN A 202 2.52 -1.64 -18.11
C ASN A 202 3.96 -1.18 -18.32
N SER A 203 4.61 -0.56 -17.33
CA SER A 203 5.95 -0.03 -17.48
C SER A 203 6.98 -1.14 -17.59
N ASN A 204 7.71 -1.20 -18.71
CA ASN A 204 8.74 -2.21 -18.92
C ASN A 204 9.88 -2.12 -17.88
N CYS A 205 10.26 -0.91 -17.46
CA CYS A 205 11.32 -0.75 -16.46
C CYS A 205 10.97 -1.42 -15.12
N LEU A 206 9.70 -1.36 -14.72
CA LEU A 206 9.21 -2.00 -13.49
C LEU A 206 9.01 -3.51 -13.70
N LEU A 207 8.48 -3.91 -14.85
CA LEU A 207 8.22 -5.31 -15.18
C LEU A 207 9.49 -6.15 -15.29
N ASP A 208 10.55 -5.62 -15.92
CA ASP A 208 11.77 -6.40 -16.13
C ASP A 208 12.47 -6.70 -14.79
N ASN A 209 12.50 -5.72 -13.87
CA ASN A 209 13.11 -5.88 -12.55
C ASN A 209 12.33 -6.87 -11.67
N ILE A 210 10.99 -6.80 -11.64
CA ILE A 210 10.17 -7.64 -10.75
C ILE A 210 10.12 -9.13 -11.15
N LEU A 211 10.55 -9.45 -12.37
CA LEU A 211 10.63 -10.83 -12.85
C LEU A 211 11.95 -11.50 -12.46
N ILE A 212 12.99 -10.73 -12.13
CA ILE A 212 14.34 -11.25 -11.85
C ILE A 212 14.75 -11.13 -10.37
N THR A 213 14.17 -10.18 -9.62
CA THR A 213 14.53 -9.96 -8.20
C THR A 213 13.56 -10.64 -7.23
N THR A 214 14.09 -11.15 -6.12
CA THR A 214 13.31 -11.60 -4.95
C THR A 214 13.18 -10.52 -3.88
N ASP A 215 13.99 -9.46 -3.94
CA ASP A 215 14.10 -8.46 -2.89
C ASP A 215 13.07 -7.35 -3.06
N TYR A 216 12.51 -6.88 -1.95
CA TYR A 216 11.67 -5.69 -1.92
C TYR A 216 12.54 -4.44 -2.04
N ASN A 217 12.31 -3.70 -3.12
CA ASN A 217 12.90 -2.40 -3.47
C ASN A 217 11.79 -1.45 -3.96
N SER A 218 12.12 -0.23 -4.36
CA SER A 218 11.14 0.77 -4.76
C SER A 218 10.27 0.32 -5.95
N GLU A 219 10.85 -0.33 -6.96
CA GLU A 219 10.13 -0.84 -8.12
C GLU A 219 9.14 -1.95 -7.75
N THR A 220 9.59 -2.92 -6.96
CA THR A 220 8.75 -4.05 -6.55
C THR A 220 7.67 -3.63 -5.58
N ASN A 221 7.96 -2.69 -4.67
CA ASN A 221 6.98 -2.08 -3.76
C ASN A 221 5.90 -1.29 -4.51
N LEU A 222 6.29 -0.48 -5.49
CA LEU A 222 5.37 0.26 -6.35
C LEU A 222 4.47 -0.70 -7.13
N THR A 223 5.07 -1.71 -7.77
CA THR A 223 4.33 -2.73 -8.52
C THR A 223 3.37 -3.51 -7.63
N ASP A 224 3.81 -3.94 -6.44
CA ASP A 224 2.97 -4.62 -5.45
C ASP A 224 1.77 -3.76 -5.05
N SER A 225 1.99 -2.47 -4.82
CA SER A 225 0.90 -1.56 -4.43
C SER A 225 -0.09 -1.31 -5.57
N ALA A 226 0.41 -1.12 -6.79
CA ALA A 226 -0.43 -0.93 -7.97
C ALA A 226 -1.26 -2.19 -8.28
N ILE A 227 -0.66 -3.38 -8.26
CA ILE A 227 -1.42 -4.62 -8.51
C ILE A 227 -2.41 -4.92 -7.38
N SER A 228 -2.05 -4.63 -6.12
CA SER A 228 -2.96 -4.73 -4.97
C SER A 228 -4.19 -3.82 -5.13
N PHE A 229 -3.99 -2.59 -5.61
CA PHE A 229 -5.07 -1.65 -5.89
C PHE A 229 -6.03 -2.23 -6.93
N ILE A 230 -5.53 -2.70 -8.07
CA ILE A 230 -6.35 -3.32 -9.12
C ILE A 230 -7.08 -4.55 -8.59
N PHE A 231 -6.36 -5.43 -7.89
CA PHE A 231 -6.93 -6.62 -7.27
C PHE A 231 -8.11 -6.28 -6.35
N ASN A 232 -7.96 -5.28 -5.48
CA ASN A 232 -9.03 -4.86 -4.57
C ASN A 232 -10.30 -4.42 -5.31
N LEU A 233 -10.15 -3.71 -6.43
CA LEU A 233 -11.28 -3.31 -7.28
C LEU A 233 -12.01 -4.48 -7.92
N THR A 234 -11.32 -5.58 -8.24
CA THR A 234 -11.93 -6.75 -8.89
C THR A 234 -12.96 -7.50 -8.02
N HIS A 235 -13.15 -7.10 -6.75
CA HIS A 235 -14.20 -7.64 -5.88
C HIS A 235 -15.56 -6.99 -6.11
N ASP A 236 -15.57 -5.83 -6.77
CA ASP A 236 -16.78 -5.14 -7.19
C ASP A 236 -17.07 -5.46 -8.65
N PHE A 237 -18.29 -5.93 -8.95
CA PHE A 237 -18.66 -6.38 -10.30
C PHE A 237 -18.68 -5.22 -11.32
N GLU A 238 -19.10 -4.04 -10.89
CA GLU A 238 -19.15 -2.85 -11.74
C GLU A 238 -17.73 -2.37 -12.04
N MET A 239 -16.86 -2.28 -11.01
CA MET A 239 -15.46 -1.94 -11.22
C MET A 239 -14.71 -2.98 -12.07
N LEU A 240 -14.99 -4.28 -11.90
CA LEU A 240 -14.41 -5.31 -12.74
C LEU A 240 -14.77 -5.12 -14.22
N THR A 241 -16.01 -4.72 -14.50
CA THR A 241 -16.48 -4.40 -15.85
C THR A 241 -15.72 -3.19 -16.40
N ILE A 242 -15.63 -2.11 -15.63
CA ILE A 242 -14.87 -0.90 -15.99
C ILE A 242 -13.40 -1.22 -16.27
N ILE A 243 -12.75 -2.06 -15.45
CA ILE A 243 -11.36 -2.49 -15.66
C ILE A 243 -11.22 -3.22 -16.99
N LYS A 244 -12.13 -4.14 -17.30
CA LYS A 244 -12.08 -4.93 -18.55
C LYS A 244 -12.26 -4.07 -19.80
N GLU A 245 -13.03 -3.00 -19.71
CA GLU A 245 -13.32 -2.10 -20.83
C GLU A 245 -12.30 -0.95 -20.95
N ASN A 246 -11.39 -0.82 -19.99
CA ASN A 246 -10.40 0.24 -19.96
C ASN A 246 -9.37 0.11 -21.10
N SER A 247 -9.02 1.23 -21.75
CA SER A 247 -8.09 1.24 -22.88
C SER A 247 -6.64 0.87 -22.52
N PHE A 248 -6.22 1.07 -21.27
CA PHE A 248 -4.88 0.72 -20.78
C PHE A 248 -4.81 -0.72 -20.25
N PHE A 249 -5.95 -1.41 -20.12
CA PHE A 249 -5.99 -2.75 -19.60
C PHE A 249 -5.40 -3.75 -20.61
N SER A 250 -4.51 -4.60 -20.12
CA SER A 250 -3.96 -5.72 -20.88
C SER A 250 -3.81 -6.95 -19.99
N LYS A 251 -4.47 -8.04 -20.38
CA LYS A 251 -4.34 -9.35 -19.68
C LYS A 251 -2.91 -9.88 -19.69
N GLU A 252 -2.11 -9.52 -20.70
CA GLU A 252 -0.73 -9.96 -20.86
C GLU A 252 0.18 -9.51 -19.72
N ILE A 253 -0.11 -8.35 -19.11
CA ILE A 253 0.65 -7.85 -17.95
C ILE A 253 0.54 -8.86 -16.80
N PHE A 254 -0.68 -9.31 -16.50
CA PHE A 254 -0.91 -10.25 -15.41
C PHE A 254 -0.35 -11.65 -15.72
N PHE A 255 -0.35 -12.06 -17.00
CA PHE A 255 0.34 -13.27 -17.44
C PHE A 255 1.86 -13.19 -17.25
N LYS A 256 2.47 -12.02 -17.40
CA LYS A 256 3.89 -11.82 -17.07
C LYS A 256 4.09 -11.85 -15.55
N LEU A 257 3.32 -11.05 -14.80
CA LEU A 257 3.47 -10.89 -13.36
C LEU A 257 3.22 -12.18 -12.56
N LYS A 258 2.45 -13.15 -13.08
CA LYS A 258 2.32 -14.48 -12.46
C LYS A 258 3.64 -15.26 -12.37
N ASN A 259 4.65 -14.85 -13.12
CA ASN A 259 5.98 -15.45 -13.10
C ASN A 259 6.98 -14.64 -12.24
N SER A 260 6.52 -13.60 -11.55
CA SER A 260 7.35 -12.84 -10.61
C SER A 260 7.90 -13.73 -9.49
N GLN A 261 9.09 -13.40 -9.01
CA GLN A 261 9.69 -14.01 -7.82
C GLN A 261 9.17 -13.39 -6.51
N VAL A 262 8.44 -12.28 -6.58
CA VAL A 262 7.78 -11.66 -5.43
C VAL A 262 6.42 -12.30 -5.21
N ASP A 263 6.31 -13.12 -4.15
CA ASP A 263 5.13 -13.96 -3.88
C ASP A 263 3.80 -13.20 -3.89
N ARG A 264 3.75 -12.01 -3.31
CA ARG A 264 2.52 -11.21 -3.23
C ARG A 264 2.06 -10.69 -4.58
N VAL A 265 2.99 -10.22 -5.41
CA VAL A 265 2.71 -9.76 -6.78
C VAL A 265 2.20 -10.93 -7.61
N LYS A 266 2.91 -12.06 -7.52
CA LYS A 266 2.51 -13.31 -8.17
C LYS A 266 1.09 -13.71 -7.80
N LEU A 267 0.75 -13.70 -6.51
CA LEU A 267 -0.60 -14.02 -6.04
C LEU A 267 -1.64 -13.07 -6.61
N HIS A 268 -1.47 -11.76 -6.45
CA HIS A 268 -2.47 -10.78 -6.92
C HIS A 268 -2.68 -10.90 -8.44
N ALA A 269 -1.61 -11.16 -9.21
CA ALA A 269 -1.72 -11.41 -10.64
C ALA A 269 -2.61 -12.61 -10.95
N LEU A 270 -2.39 -13.74 -10.26
CA LEU A 270 -3.21 -14.94 -10.41
C LEU A 270 -4.67 -14.72 -9.99
N MET A 271 -4.91 -13.98 -8.90
CA MET A 271 -6.26 -13.65 -8.43
C MET A 271 -6.99 -12.72 -9.39
N ILE A 272 -6.30 -11.79 -10.05
CA ILE A 272 -6.90 -10.96 -11.09
C ILE A 272 -7.24 -11.83 -12.30
N LEU A 273 -6.28 -12.64 -12.78
CA LEU A 273 -6.49 -13.58 -13.89
C LEU A 273 -7.73 -14.46 -13.65
N SER A 274 -7.92 -15.01 -12.45
CA SER A 274 -9.10 -15.82 -12.11
C SER A 274 -10.46 -15.15 -12.33
N LYS A 275 -10.49 -13.82 -12.35
CA LYS A 275 -11.71 -13.02 -12.50
C LYS A 275 -11.87 -12.44 -13.91
N ILE A 276 -10.77 -12.31 -14.66
CA ILE A 276 -10.80 -11.68 -15.99
C ILE A 276 -10.81 -12.67 -17.14
N LEU A 277 -10.21 -13.85 -16.97
CA LEU A 277 -10.12 -14.85 -18.04
C LEU A 277 -11.48 -15.46 -18.35
N ASN A 278 -11.73 -15.72 -19.63
CA ASN A 278 -12.85 -16.53 -20.08
C ASN A 278 -12.42 -18.01 -20.19
N GLU A 279 -13.38 -18.88 -20.47
CA GLU A 279 -13.16 -20.33 -20.61
C GLU A 279 -12.07 -20.68 -21.66
N GLN A 280 -12.06 -19.99 -22.80
CA GLN A 280 -11.07 -20.21 -23.86
C GLN A 280 -9.65 -19.82 -23.41
N ASP A 281 -9.51 -18.72 -22.67
CA ASP A 281 -8.23 -18.29 -22.13
C ASP A 281 -7.71 -19.27 -21.05
N ILE A 282 -8.61 -19.89 -20.28
CA ILE A 282 -8.27 -20.92 -19.29
C ILE A 282 -7.83 -22.21 -19.98
N LEU A 283 -8.49 -22.63 -21.05
CA LEU A 283 -8.08 -23.83 -21.81
C LEU A 283 -6.70 -23.69 -22.47
N ASN A 284 -6.27 -22.46 -22.73
CA ASN A 284 -4.96 -22.15 -23.29
C ASN A 284 -3.88 -21.88 -22.22
N LEU A 285 -4.25 -21.89 -20.93
CA LEU A 285 -3.29 -21.77 -19.84
C LEU A 285 -2.52 -23.09 -19.69
N ASP A 286 -1.30 -23.12 -20.19
CA ASP A 286 -0.36 -24.18 -19.83
C ASP A 286 -0.22 -24.19 -18.30
N HIS A 287 -0.43 -25.36 -17.70
CA HIS A 287 -0.27 -25.62 -16.26
C HIS A 287 -1.33 -25.04 -15.31
N ILE A 288 -2.63 -25.24 -15.60
CA ILE A 288 -3.73 -24.99 -14.62
C ILE A 288 -3.41 -25.59 -13.24
N ASP A 289 -2.85 -26.81 -13.20
CA ASP A 289 -2.44 -27.48 -11.96
C ASP A 289 -1.42 -26.66 -11.15
N THR A 290 -0.51 -25.96 -11.83
CA THR A 290 0.47 -25.08 -11.18
C THR A 290 -0.21 -23.84 -10.60
N LEU A 291 -1.20 -23.30 -11.30
CA LEU A 291 -1.99 -22.15 -10.87
C LEU A 291 -2.81 -22.48 -9.61
N THR A 292 -3.47 -23.64 -9.63
CA THR A 292 -4.19 -24.22 -8.49
C THR A 292 -3.25 -24.54 -7.33
N SER A 293 -2.07 -25.12 -7.60
CA SER A 293 -1.07 -25.43 -6.59
C SER A 293 -0.49 -24.18 -5.91
N ILE A 294 -0.19 -23.12 -6.68
CA ILE A 294 0.28 -21.84 -6.12
C ILE A 294 -0.78 -21.24 -5.21
N PHE A 295 -2.06 -21.32 -5.63
CA PHE A 295 -3.16 -20.78 -4.84
C PHE A 295 -3.34 -21.55 -3.52
N PHE A 296 -3.32 -22.88 -3.54
CA PHE A 296 -3.42 -23.70 -2.34
C PHE A 296 -2.20 -23.58 -1.43
N ASP A 297 -1.00 -23.48 -1.99
CA ASP A 297 0.22 -23.23 -1.21
C ASP A 297 0.15 -21.86 -0.50
N TYR A 298 -0.31 -20.82 -1.21
CA TYR A 298 -0.51 -19.51 -0.58
C TYR A 298 -1.62 -19.53 0.46
N LEU A 299 -2.76 -20.16 0.18
CA LEU A 299 -3.86 -20.31 1.16
C LEU A 299 -3.37 -21.04 2.42
N SER A 300 -2.59 -22.11 2.24
CA SER A 300 -1.95 -22.84 3.34
C SER A 300 -1.01 -21.94 4.15
N ARG A 301 -0.12 -21.19 3.48
CA ARG A 301 0.77 -20.23 4.15
C ARG A 301 -0.03 -19.14 4.88
N ALA A 302 -1.05 -18.56 4.25
CA ALA A 302 -1.88 -17.51 4.85
C ALA A 302 -2.69 -17.98 6.06
N MET A 303 -3.18 -19.22 6.05
CA MET A 303 -3.87 -19.83 7.19
C MET A 303 -2.91 -20.21 8.32
N ASN A 304 -1.67 -20.57 7.99
CA ASN A 304 -0.66 -21.04 8.94
C ASN A 304 0.31 -19.94 9.42
N ASP A 305 0.25 -18.72 8.86
CA ASP A 305 1.15 -17.61 9.20
C ASP A 305 0.78 -17.02 10.57
N PRO A 306 1.60 -17.27 11.62
CA PRO A 306 1.34 -16.78 12.97
C PRO A 306 1.61 -15.28 13.10
N CYS A 307 2.26 -14.65 12.11
CA CYS A 307 2.66 -13.24 12.12
C CYS A 307 1.62 -12.32 11.47
N HIS A 308 0.53 -12.85 10.93
CA HIS A 308 -0.53 -12.06 10.28
C HIS A 308 -0.02 -11.15 9.14
N THR A 309 1.11 -11.50 8.54
CA THR A 309 1.68 -10.80 7.39
C THR A 309 0.89 -11.10 6.12
N CYS A 310 0.31 -12.29 6.01
CA CYS A 310 -0.60 -12.68 4.93
C CYS A 310 -2.08 -12.24 5.11
N GLN A 311 -2.44 -11.52 6.18
CA GLN A 311 -3.84 -11.10 6.46
C GLN A 311 -4.32 -9.88 5.66
N ASP A 312 -3.49 -9.29 4.80
CA ASP A 312 -3.91 -8.15 3.96
C ASP A 312 -4.90 -8.56 2.85
N VAL A 313 -5.00 -9.87 2.55
CA VAL A 313 -6.04 -10.41 1.67
C VAL A 313 -7.01 -11.23 2.53
N PRO A 314 -8.27 -10.79 2.71
CA PRO A 314 -9.27 -11.55 3.46
C PRO A 314 -9.41 -12.97 2.91
N VAL A 315 -9.54 -13.95 3.80
CA VAL A 315 -9.70 -15.36 3.41
C VAL A 315 -10.92 -15.53 2.50
N GLU A 316 -11.97 -14.74 2.72
CA GLU A 316 -13.17 -14.71 1.88
C GLU A 316 -12.87 -14.32 0.43
N HIS A 317 -11.89 -13.44 0.21
CA HIS A 317 -11.45 -13.02 -1.12
C HIS A 317 -10.65 -14.12 -1.82
N LEU A 318 -9.80 -14.83 -1.07
CA LEU A 318 -9.09 -16.01 -1.56
C LEU A 318 -10.09 -17.10 -1.99
N LEU A 319 -11.08 -17.38 -1.15
CA LEU A 319 -12.13 -18.36 -1.45
C LEU A 319 -13.01 -17.95 -2.63
N ALA A 320 -13.33 -16.65 -2.78
CA ALA A 320 -14.09 -16.14 -3.91
C ALA A 320 -13.31 -16.26 -5.24
N SER A 321 -12.01 -16.00 -5.24
CA SER A 321 -11.16 -16.20 -6.42
C SER A 321 -11.01 -17.68 -6.79
N LEU A 322 -10.85 -18.58 -5.81
CA LEU A 322 -10.90 -20.03 -6.04
C LEU A 322 -12.22 -20.46 -6.66
N LYS A 323 -13.34 -19.99 -6.09
CA LYS A 323 -14.66 -20.26 -6.63
C LYS A 323 -14.80 -19.76 -8.07
N GLY A 324 -14.27 -18.58 -8.40
CA GLY A 324 -14.25 -18.06 -9.78
C GLY A 324 -13.54 -19.01 -10.74
N MET A 325 -12.29 -19.37 -10.44
CA MET A 325 -11.51 -20.34 -11.23
C MET A 325 -12.21 -21.69 -11.38
N PHE A 326 -12.82 -22.20 -10.31
CA PHE A 326 -13.41 -23.53 -10.28
C PHE A 326 -14.85 -23.60 -10.78
N SER A 327 -15.62 -22.50 -10.71
CA SER A 327 -16.93 -22.42 -11.35
C SER A 327 -16.86 -22.48 -12.88
N LEU A 328 -15.67 -22.21 -13.45
CA LEU A 328 -15.35 -22.37 -14.86
C LEU A 328 -14.78 -23.76 -15.20
N ILE A 329 -14.52 -24.61 -14.20
CA ILE A 329 -14.02 -25.99 -14.36
C ILE A 329 -15.05 -26.93 -13.74
N GLU A 330 -16.09 -27.31 -14.50
CA GLU A 330 -17.17 -28.21 -14.05
C GLU A 330 -16.71 -29.60 -13.56
N ASN A 331 -15.41 -29.94 -13.63
CA ASN A 331 -14.87 -31.28 -13.35
C ASN A 331 -14.11 -31.43 -12.01
N ILE A 332 -14.38 -30.62 -10.99
CA ILE A 332 -13.70 -30.71 -9.67
C ILE A 332 -14.48 -31.57 -8.67
N ASN A 333 -15.24 -32.56 -9.14
CA ASN A 333 -15.66 -33.64 -8.24
C ASN A 333 -14.53 -34.67 -8.03
N GLU A 334 -13.48 -34.69 -8.85
CA GLU A 334 -12.38 -35.66 -8.71
C GLU A 334 -11.22 -35.15 -7.82
N LEU A 335 -10.95 -33.84 -7.81
CA LEU A 335 -9.82 -33.26 -7.05
C LEU A 335 -10.13 -33.06 -5.55
N ILE A 336 -11.40 -32.85 -5.19
CA ILE A 336 -11.82 -32.75 -3.78
C ILE A 336 -11.75 -34.11 -3.08
N PHE A 337 -11.88 -35.22 -3.81
CA PHE A 337 -11.76 -36.57 -3.26
C PHE A 337 -10.32 -37.03 -3.02
N THR A 338 -9.32 -36.30 -3.51
CA THR A 338 -7.90 -36.63 -3.26
C THR A 338 -7.35 -36.00 -1.97
N PHE A 339 -8.09 -35.06 -1.36
CA PHE A 339 -7.70 -34.35 -0.13
C PHE A 339 -8.55 -34.70 1.11
N TYR A 340 -9.38 -35.76 1.03
CA TYR A 340 -10.06 -36.35 2.19
C TYR A 340 -9.45 -37.69 2.62
#